data_AF-A0A816HV00-F1
#
_entry.id   AF-A0A816HV00-F1
#
_cell.length_a   1.000
_cell.length_b   1.000
_cell.length_c   1.000
_cell.angle_alpha   90.00
_cell.angle_beta   90.00
_cell.angle_gamma   90.00
#
_symmetry.space_group_name_H-M   'P 1'
#
loop_
_entity.id
_entity.type
_entity.pdbx_description
1 polymer ?
#
loop_
_entity_poly.entity_id
_entity_poly.type
_entity_poly.pdbx_seq_one_letter_code
_entity_poly.pdbx_strand_id
1 'polypeptide(L)'
;MLHTHILLLLHFLSICLYTNAFIPFPVVGDGAQTSDSITHTEITQAGFIRCLARFFYDTRIKPNNNNGNTINEKEYFTKAHTIDDLYKLAYPEYNQVQVELYSLPLKFILDFVMTENALVDFDSKTKKLSAAHFDSEAFINGSRRILRLRQIVVNDTRTTGKDLTDARESLGRLLHTLQDFYSHSNWIEMGKTNIN
;
A
#
# COMPACT_ATOMS: atom_id res chain seq x y z
N MET A 1 3.90 -12.13 -18.45
CA MET A 1 3.16 -10.86 -18.24
C MET A 1 2.71 -10.67 -16.78
N LEU A 2 2.12 -11.66 -16.11
CA LEU A 2 1.66 -11.54 -14.70
C LEU A 2 2.77 -11.17 -13.69
N HIS A 3 3.95 -11.79 -13.81
CA HIS A 3 5.12 -11.49 -12.97
C HIS A 3 5.63 -10.06 -13.14
N THR A 4 5.56 -9.53 -14.36
CA THR A 4 6.05 -8.18 -14.68
C THR A 4 5.17 -7.10 -14.06
N HIS A 5 3.84 -7.31 -14.00
CA HIS A 5 2.91 -6.37 -13.34
C HIS A 5 3.05 -6.37 -11.81
N ILE A 6 3.33 -7.53 -11.20
CA ILE A 6 3.53 -7.65 -9.74
C ILE A 6 4.86 -7.00 -9.31
N LEU A 7 5.93 -7.25 -10.06
CA LEU A 7 7.23 -6.60 -9.84
C LEU A 7 7.10 -5.09 -10.02
N LEU A 8 6.41 -4.60 -11.06
CA LEU A 8 6.17 -3.16 -11.24
C LEU A 8 5.33 -2.55 -10.12
N LEU A 9 4.27 -3.22 -9.64
CA LEU A 9 3.45 -2.71 -8.55
C LEU A 9 4.22 -2.65 -7.24
N LEU A 10 5.03 -3.67 -6.91
CA LEU A 10 5.91 -3.67 -5.74
C LEU A 10 7.03 -2.63 -5.88
N HIS A 11 7.55 -2.42 -7.09
CA HIS A 11 8.50 -1.35 -7.38
C HIS A 11 7.84 0.04 -7.25
N PHE A 12 6.58 0.19 -7.68
CA PHE A 12 5.80 1.42 -7.56
C PHE A 12 5.43 1.73 -6.09
N LEU A 13 5.07 0.71 -5.32
CA LEU A 13 4.86 0.78 -3.87
C LEU A 13 6.16 1.16 -3.11
N SER A 14 7.34 0.78 -3.63
CA SER A 14 8.64 0.98 -2.96
C SER A 14 9.40 2.23 -3.37
N ILE A 15 9.15 2.78 -4.57
CA ILE A 15 9.98 3.87 -5.12
C ILE A 15 9.43 5.26 -4.84
N CYS A 16 8.17 5.63 -5.06
CA CYS A 16 7.79 7.04 -4.98
C CYS A 16 6.28 7.33 -4.86
N LEU A 17 5.96 8.30 -3.99
CA LEU A 17 4.86 9.30 -4.04
C LEU A 17 3.55 9.09 -3.26
N TYR A 18 3.34 7.99 -2.53
CA TYR A 18 2.04 7.78 -1.88
C TYR A 18 2.07 7.35 -0.42
N THR A 19 2.99 7.90 0.39
CA THR A 19 2.80 7.88 1.86
C THR A 19 1.43 8.46 2.23
N ASN A 20 0.95 9.45 1.45
CA ASN A 20 -0.39 10.02 1.54
C ASN A 20 -1.53 9.02 1.32
N ALA A 21 -1.33 7.92 0.59
CA ALA A 21 -2.37 6.90 0.41
C ALA A 21 -2.62 6.09 1.70
N PHE A 22 -1.65 6.10 2.62
CA PHE A 22 -1.66 5.47 3.93
C PHE A 22 -1.86 6.49 5.07
N ILE A 23 -2.08 7.77 4.74
CA ILE A 23 -2.62 8.72 5.72
C ILE A 23 -4.12 8.42 5.84
N PRO A 24 -4.65 8.16 7.05
CA PRO A 24 -6.07 7.90 7.21
C PRO A 24 -6.87 9.10 6.68
N PHE A 25 -7.86 8.81 5.83
CA PHE A 25 -8.71 9.79 5.15
C PHE A 25 -9.49 10.77 6.07
N PRO A 26 -9.75 10.53 7.38
CA PRO A 26 -10.45 11.52 8.20
C PRO A 26 -9.68 12.83 8.46
N VAL A 27 -8.41 12.92 8.07
CA VAL A 27 -7.57 14.10 8.40
C VAL A 27 -7.59 15.20 7.33
N VAL A 28 -8.16 14.98 6.13
CA VAL A 28 -8.06 15.97 5.02
C VAL A 28 -9.40 16.40 4.40
N GLY A 29 -10.53 15.82 4.77
CA GLY A 29 -11.80 16.21 4.15
C GLY A 29 -13.01 15.90 4.99
N ASP A 30 -13.53 16.96 5.60
CA ASP A 30 -14.91 17.09 6.10
C ASP A 30 -15.24 16.23 7.33
N GLY A 31 -15.09 16.87 8.50
CA GLY A 31 -15.75 16.72 9.82
C GLY A 31 -16.62 15.50 10.22
N ALA A 32 -16.57 14.38 9.52
CA ALA A 32 -17.27 13.17 9.86
C ALA A 32 -16.38 12.37 10.82
N GLN A 33 -16.62 12.58 12.12
CA GLN A 33 -16.17 11.64 13.12
C GLN A 33 -16.79 10.28 12.83
N THR A 34 -16.01 9.36 12.25
CA THR A 34 -16.27 7.94 12.40
C THR A 34 -15.75 7.56 13.79
N SER A 35 -16.65 7.12 14.67
CA SER A 35 -16.34 6.69 16.05
C SER A 35 -15.46 5.44 16.14
N ASP A 36 -15.10 4.85 15.01
CA ASP A 36 -14.32 3.62 14.95
C ASP A 36 -12.86 3.95 14.63
N SER A 37 -11.95 3.50 15.49
CA SER A 37 -10.51 3.57 15.24
C SER A 37 -10.17 2.71 14.02
N ILE A 38 -9.58 3.31 12.99
CA ILE A 38 -9.11 2.57 11.81
C ILE A 38 -7.81 1.86 12.17
N THR A 39 -7.73 0.57 11.87
CA THR A 39 -6.56 -0.28 12.10
C THR A 39 -5.46 -0.04 11.06
N HIS A 40 -4.21 -0.37 11.42
CA HIS A 40 -3.08 -0.34 10.47
C HIS A 40 -3.29 -1.24 9.24
N THR A 41 -3.98 -2.36 9.40
CA THR A 41 -4.31 -3.28 8.31
C THR A 41 -5.34 -2.69 7.37
N GLU A 42 -6.37 -1.99 7.86
CA GLU A 42 -7.35 -1.29 7.02
C GLU A 42 -6.72 -0.14 6.24
N ILE A 43 -5.83 0.64 6.87
CA ILE A 43 -5.05 1.68 6.19
C ILE A 43 -4.16 1.05 5.10
N THR A 44 -3.52 -0.09 5.39
CA THR A 44 -2.69 -0.84 4.43
C THR A 44 -3.53 -1.30 3.24
N GLN A 45 -4.72 -1.85 3.49
CA GLN A 45 -5.63 -2.31 2.46
C GLN A 45 -6.10 -1.17 1.55
N ALA A 46 -6.55 -0.06 2.14
CA ALA A 46 -7.00 1.10 1.40
C ALA A 46 -5.86 1.69 0.53
N GLY A 47 -4.66 1.81 1.10
CA GLY A 47 -3.49 2.31 0.37
C GLY A 47 -3.08 1.39 -0.79
N PHE A 48 -3.09 0.07 -0.59
CA PHE A 48 -2.80 -0.90 -1.65
C PHE A 48 -3.80 -0.80 -2.82
N ILE A 49 -5.10 -0.78 -2.50
CA ILE A 49 -6.16 -0.69 -3.51
C ILE A 49 -6.07 0.64 -4.27
N ARG A 50 -5.82 1.76 -3.60
CA ARG A 50 -5.62 3.08 -4.24
C ARG A 50 -4.42 3.09 -5.19
N CYS A 51 -3.29 2.51 -4.76
CA CYS A 51 -2.10 2.37 -5.60
C CYS A 51 -2.38 1.51 -6.84
N LEU A 52 -3.07 0.37 -6.67
CA LEU A 52 -3.45 -0.51 -7.77
C LEU A 52 -4.43 0.18 -8.73
N ALA A 53 -5.43 0.89 -8.19
CA ALA A 53 -6.40 1.64 -8.97
C ALA A 53 -5.68 2.69 -9.84
N ARG A 54 -4.72 3.43 -9.26
CA ARG A 54 -3.91 4.39 -9.99
C ARG A 54 -3.09 3.73 -11.10
N PHE A 55 -2.42 2.62 -10.79
CA PHE A 55 -1.63 1.87 -11.75
C PHE A 55 -2.46 1.42 -12.95
N PHE A 56 -3.63 0.80 -12.74
CA PHE A 56 -4.51 0.39 -13.84
C PHE A 56 -5.13 1.58 -14.57
N TYR A 57 -5.42 2.67 -13.88
CA TYR A 57 -5.90 3.88 -14.52
C TYR A 57 -4.89 4.41 -15.54
N ASP A 58 -3.64 4.61 -15.11
CA ASP A 58 -2.59 5.20 -15.94
C ASP A 58 -2.14 4.25 -17.06
N THR A 59 -2.10 2.94 -16.82
CA THR A 59 -1.53 1.97 -17.78
C THR A 59 -2.55 1.32 -18.71
N ARG A 60 -3.84 1.28 -18.36
CA ARG A 60 -4.87 0.58 -19.14
C ARG A 60 -6.07 1.45 -19.45
N ILE A 61 -6.67 2.09 -18.44
CA ILE A 61 -7.95 2.80 -18.62
C ILE A 61 -7.77 4.09 -19.41
N LYS A 62 -6.87 4.98 -18.95
CA LYS A 62 -6.64 6.29 -19.60
C LYS A 62 -6.24 6.15 -21.08
N PRO A 63 -5.36 5.22 -21.49
CA PRO A 63 -5.08 4.97 -22.91
C PRO A 63 -6.29 4.46 -23.70
N ASN A 64 -7.12 3.59 -23.11
CA ASN A 64 -8.26 2.96 -23.79
C ASN A 64 -9.52 3.85 -23.84
N ASN A 65 -9.63 4.83 -22.93
CA ASN A 65 -10.74 5.79 -22.87
C ASN A 65 -10.92 6.62 -24.17
N ASN A 66 -9.95 6.62 -25.08
CA ASN A 66 -10.04 7.26 -26.39
C ASN A 66 -10.91 6.48 -27.41
N ASN A 67 -11.32 5.25 -27.09
CA ASN A 67 -12.01 4.33 -28.02
C ASN A 67 -13.51 4.11 -27.72
N GLY A 68 -14.17 5.04 -27.03
CA GLY A 68 -15.64 5.10 -26.96
C GLY A 68 -16.32 4.62 -25.67
N ASN A 69 -15.57 4.07 -24.70
CA ASN A 69 -16.03 3.86 -23.33
C ASN A 69 -15.18 4.71 -22.38
N THR A 70 -15.71 5.86 -21.95
CA THR A 70 -14.96 6.81 -21.12
C THR A 70 -15.28 6.57 -19.65
N ILE A 71 -14.37 5.91 -18.92
CA ILE A 71 -14.43 5.87 -17.45
C ILE A 71 -14.13 7.29 -16.92
N ASN A 72 -15.06 7.87 -16.17
CA ASN A 72 -14.88 9.17 -15.53
C ASN A 72 -13.79 9.07 -14.44
N GLU A 73 -12.74 9.89 -14.55
CA GLU A 73 -11.60 9.87 -13.64
C GLU A 73 -12.00 10.15 -12.18
N LYS A 74 -12.86 11.16 -11.98
CA LYS A 74 -13.31 11.56 -10.65
C LYS A 74 -14.10 10.43 -10.00
N GLU A 75 -15.08 9.87 -10.71
CA GLU A 75 -15.89 8.75 -10.22
C GLU A 75 -15.01 7.54 -9.88
N TYR A 76 -14.07 7.20 -10.77
CA TYR A 76 -13.14 6.09 -10.60
C TYR A 76 -12.32 6.19 -9.31
N PHE A 77 -11.78 7.37 -8.98
CA PHE A 77 -10.98 7.54 -7.76
C PHE A 77 -11.81 7.78 -6.49
N THR A 78 -13.09 8.15 -6.61
CA THR A 78 -13.98 8.33 -5.45
C THR A 78 -14.73 7.06 -5.03
N LYS A 79 -14.89 6.10 -5.94
CA LYS A 79 -15.61 4.86 -5.68
C LYS A 79 -14.73 3.86 -4.92
N ALA A 80 -15.32 3.13 -3.97
CA ALA A 80 -14.67 1.98 -3.35
C ALA A 80 -14.59 0.82 -4.36
N HIS A 81 -13.40 0.22 -4.48
CA HIS A 81 -13.15 -0.90 -5.39
C HIS A 81 -12.58 -2.09 -4.65
N THR A 82 -12.96 -3.29 -5.08
CA THR A 82 -12.20 -4.50 -4.81
C THR A 82 -11.11 -4.69 -5.88
N ILE A 83 -10.15 -5.60 -5.63
CA ILE A 83 -9.17 -5.96 -6.67
C ILE A 83 -9.87 -6.52 -7.92
N ASP A 84 -10.98 -7.26 -7.76
CA ASP A 84 -11.74 -7.79 -8.88
C ASP A 84 -12.42 -6.68 -9.69
N ASP A 85 -13.00 -5.67 -9.02
CA ASP A 85 -13.59 -4.53 -9.69
C ASP A 85 -12.56 -3.78 -10.53
N LEU A 86 -11.35 -3.60 -9.97
CA LEU A 86 -10.24 -2.97 -10.69
C LEU A 86 -9.81 -3.78 -11.93
N TYR A 87 -9.76 -5.11 -11.84
CA TYR A 87 -9.49 -5.96 -13.01
C TYR A 87 -10.61 -5.89 -14.06
N LYS A 88 -11.87 -5.91 -13.65
CA LYS A 88 -13.02 -5.79 -14.57
C LYS A 88 -12.99 -4.47 -15.34
N LEU A 89 -12.66 -3.37 -14.66
CA LEU A 89 -12.55 -2.05 -15.28
C LEU A 89 -11.32 -1.94 -16.21
N ALA A 90 -10.19 -2.52 -15.83
CA ALA A 90 -8.95 -2.45 -16.59
C ALA A 90 -8.90 -3.39 -17.80
N TYR A 91 -9.62 -4.52 -17.73
CA TYR A 91 -9.66 -5.59 -18.73
C TYR A 91 -11.10 -6.01 -19.02
N PRO A 92 -11.91 -5.16 -19.69
CA PRO A 92 -13.31 -5.44 -19.95
C PRO A 92 -13.53 -6.69 -20.84
N GLU A 93 -12.50 -7.16 -21.53
CA GLU A 93 -12.52 -8.39 -22.31
C GLU A 93 -12.47 -9.68 -21.46
N TYR A 94 -12.15 -9.58 -20.17
CA TYR A 94 -12.09 -10.75 -19.28
C TYR A 94 -13.47 -11.16 -18.80
N ASN A 95 -13.74 -12.47 -18.84
CA ASN A 95 -14.89 -13.05 -18.15
C ASN A 95 -14.64 -13.19 -16.65
N GLN A 96 -15.68 -13.53 -15.88
CA GLN A 96 -15.60 -13.65 -14.42
C GLN A 96 -14.51 -14.61 -13.93
N VAL A 97 -14.36 -15.77 -14.59
CA VAL A 97 -13.34 -16.77 -14.22
C VAL A 97 -11.93 -16.23 -14.46
N GLN A 98 -11.71 -15.49 -15.54
CA GLN A 98 -10.42 -14.85 -15.82
C GLN A 98 -10.10 -13.75 -14.79
N VAL A 99 -11.08 -12.93 -14.41
CA VAL A 99 -10.91 -11.91 -13.36
C VAL A 99 -10.50 -12.56 -12.04
N GLU A 100 -11.18 -13.61 -11.62
CA GLU A 100 -10.87 -14.35 -10.38
C GLU A 100 -9.46 -14.96 -10.43
N LEU A 101 -9.09 -15.57 -11.56
CA LEU A 101 -7.78 -16.18 -11.74
C LEU A 101 -6.64 -15.15 -11.71
N TYR A 102 -6.78 -14.02 -12.42
CA TYR A 102 -5.71 -13.03 -12.56
C TYR A 102 -5.62 -12.07 -11.37
N SER A 103 -6.70 -11.88 -10.61
CA SER A 103 -6.68 -11.10 -9.36
C SER A 103 -6.06 -11.85 -8.19
N LEU A 104 -6.10 -13.18 -8.20
CA LEU A 104 -5.68 -14.02 -7.08
C LEU A 104 -4.27 -13.71 -6.55
N PRO A 105 -3.23 -13.52 -7.39
CA PRO A 105 -1.91 -13.17 -6.88
C PRO A 105 -1.87 -11.82 -6.15
N LEU A 106 -2.64 -10.83 -6.58
CA LEU A 106 -2.68 -9.52 -5.92
C LEU A 106 -3.45 -9.57 -4.60
N LYS A 107 -4.52 -10.37 -4.53
CA LYS A 107 -5.21 -10.67 -3.26
C LYS A 107 -4.28 -11.36 -2.27
N PHE A 108 -3.56 -12.39 -2.71
CA PHE A 108 -2.55 -13.06 -1.90
C PHE A 108 -1.47 -12.09 -1.39
N ILE A 109 -0.94 -11.23 -2.26
CA ILE A 109 0.07 -10.23 -1.86
C ILE A 109 -0.49 -9.27 -0.81
N LEU A 110 -1.72 -8.77 -1.01
CA LEU A 110 -2.40 -7.89 -0.08
C LEU A 110 -2.57 -8.56 1.29
N ASP A 111 -3.12 -9.78 1.33
CA ASP A 111 -3.32 -10.54 2.56
C ASP A 111 -1.99 -10.80 3.29
N PHE A 112 -0.94 -11.14 2.54
CA PHE A 112 0.39 -11.37 3.10
C PHE A 112 0.96 -10.08 3.73
N VAL A 113 0.91 -8.96 3.02
CA VAL A 113 1.42 -7.66 3.51
C VAL A 113 0.63 -7.18 4.72
N MET A 114 -0.70 -7.34 4.72
CA MET A 114 -1.55 -7.03 5.88
C MET A 114 -1.23 -7.92 7.08
N THR A 115 -0.95 -9.21 6.85
CA THR A 115 -0.54 -10.14 7.91
C THR A 115 0.78 -9.70 8.53
N GLU A 116 1.79 -9.39 7.72
CA GLU A 116 3.11 -8.95 8.21
C GLU A 116 3.10 -7.55 8.83
N ASN A 117 2.16 -6.71 8.41
CA ASN A 117 1.84 -5.45 9.08
C ASN A 117 1.32 -5.72 10.50
N ALA A 118 0.22 -6.48 10.63
CA ALA A 118 -0.36 -6.81 11.93
C ALA A 118 0.62 -7.57 12.85
N LEU A 119 1.44 -8.47 12.30
CA LEU A 119 2.40 -9.25 13.07
C LEU A 119 3.42 -8.39 13.82
N VAL A 120 3.64 -7.12 13.45
CA VAL A 120 4.54 -6.25 14.21
C VAL A 120 4.10 -6.13 15.68
N ASP A 121 2.80 -6.10 15.96
CA ASP A 121 2.23 -6.03 17.31
C ASP A 121 2.26 -7.37 18.08
N PHE A 122 2.41 -8.50 17.39
CA PHE A 122 2.30 -9.83 17.99
C PHE A 122 3.63 -10.60 18.04
N ASP A 123 4.53 -10.34 17.09
CA ASP A 123 5.82 -11.02 16.99
C ASP A 123 6.70 -10.68 18.20
N SER A 124 7.33 -11.72 18.75
CA SER A 124 8.15 -11.62 19.96
C SER A 124 9.32 -10.64 19.83
N LYS A 125 9.84 -10.41 18.63
CA LYS A 125 11.00 -9.53 18.37
C LYS A 125 10.59 -8.09 18.15
N THR A 126 9.35 -7.82 17.71
CA THR A 126 8.90 -6.47 17.36
C THR A 126 7.90 -5.88 18.33
N LYS A 127 7.04 -6.67 18.97
CA LYS A 127 5.92 -6.17 19.81
C LYS A 127 6.31 -5.28 21.00
N LYS A 128 7.58 -5.32 21.41
CA LYS A 128 8.15 -4.46 22.48
C LYS A 128 9.34 -3.64 21.99
N LEU A 129 9.53 -3.59 20.68
CA LEU A 129 10.63 -2.86 20.07
C LEU A 129 10.17 -1.43 19.82
N SER A 130 10.61 -0.47 20.64
CA SER A 130 10.27 0.95 20.49
C SER A 130 10.52 1.50 19.09
N ALA A 131 11.58 1.03 18.42
CA ALA A 131 11.88 1.42 17.04
C ALA A 131 10.85 0.90 16.00
N ALA A 132 10.10 -0.16 16.30
CA ALA A 132 9.01 -0.64 15.45
C ALA A 132 7.73 0.19 15.63
N HIS A 133 7.55 0.78 16.82
CA HIS A 133 6.33 1.48 17.23
C HIS A 133 6.47 3.00 17.39
N PHE A 134 7.66 3.56 17.15
CA PHE A 134 7.97 4.97 17.39
C PHE A 134 7.59 5.47 18.81
N ASP A 135 7.55 4.57 19.78
CA ASP A 135 7.35 4.91 21.19
C ASP A 135 8.70 5.26 21.86
N SER A 136 8.62 5.71 23.12
CA SER A 136 9.81 5.96 23.97
C SER A 136 10.85 6.87 23.31
N GLU A 137 10.39 7.82 22.49
CA GLU A 137 11.21 8.77 21.72
C GLU A 137 12.25 8.09 20.81
N ALA A 138 12.01 6.85 20.38
CA ALA A 138 12.96 6.05 19.59
C ALA A 138 13.09 6.50 18.12
N PHE A 139 12.89 7.78 17.81
CA PHE A 139 12.85 8.36 16.45
C PHE A 139 14.07 7.97 15.62
N ILE A 140 15.28 8.12 16.14
CA ILE A 140 16.51 7.79 15.40
C ILE A 140 16.54 6.32 15.00
N ASN A 141 16.18 5.42 15.92
CA ASN A 141 16.21 3.98 15.66
C ASN A 141 15.02 3.54 14.79
N GLY A 142 13.85 4.16 14.94
CA GLY A 142 12.70 3.96 14.06
C GLY A 142 12.98 4.39 12.62
N SER A 143 13.60 5.56 12.43
CA SER A 143 14.02 6.01 11.09
C SER A 143 15.04 5.06 10.46
N ARG A 144 16.04 4.58 11.22
CA ARG A 144 16.99 3.56 10.73
C ARG A 144 16.28 2.26 10.34
N ARG A 145 15.28 1.83 11.11
CA ARG A 145 14.47 0.65 10.80
C ARG A 145 13.71 0.83 9.49
N ILE A 146 13.04 1.97 9.29
CA ILE A 146 12.35 2.32 8.03
C ILE A 146 13.31 2.20 6.85
N LEU A 147 14.48 2.85 6.92
CA LEU A 147 15.46 2.84 5.84
C LEU A 147 15.97 1.43 5.53
N ARG A 148 16.23 0.62 6.57
CA ARG A 148 16.67 -0.77 6.40
C ARG A 148 15.60 -1.62 5.72
N LEU A 149 14.35 -1.56 6.18
CA LEU A 149 13.26 -2.34 5.60
C LEU A 149 13.01 -1.92 4.15
N ARG A 150 12.99 -0.62 3.87
CA ARG A 150 12.90 -0.08 2.51
C ARG A 150 14.03 -0.60 1.61
N GLN A 151 15.26 -0.65 2.10
CA GLN A 151 16.39 -1.16 1.34
C GLN A 151 16.21 -2.64 0.95
N ILE A 152 15.65 -3.46 1.85
CA ILE A 152 15.35 -4.87 1.55
C ILE A 152 14.31 -4.95 0.43
N VAL A 153 13.19 -4.23 0.56
CA VAL A 153 12.12 -4.21 -0.46
C VAL A 153 12.66 -3.79 -1.83
N VAL A 154 13.45 -2.71 -1.89
CA VAL A 154 14.03 -2.20 -3.15
C VAL A 154 15.04 -3.18 -3.74
N ASN A 155 15.91 -3.78 -2.94
CA ASN A 155 16.91 -4.73 -3.44
C ASN A 155 16.25 -6.00 -3.99
N ASP A 156 15.29 -6.54 -3.26
CA ASP A 156 14.66 -7.80 -3.62
C ASP A 156 13.79 -7.66 -4.87
N THR A 157 13.05 -6.55 -5.00
CA THR A 157 12.26 -6.27 -6.21
C THR A 157 13.10 -6.00 -7.44
N ARG A 158 14.36 -5.58 -7.29
CA ARG A 158 15.31 -5.36 -8.41
C ARG A 158 16.04 -6.63 -8.83
N THR A 159 16.05 -7.66 -7.99
CA THR A 159 16.80 -8.89 -8.26
C THR A 159 15.95 -9.84 -9.09
N THR A 160 16.27 -9.95 -10.39
CA THR A 160 15.53 -10.82 -11.31
C THR A 160 15.55 -12.27 -10.85
N GLY A 161 14.38 -12.90 -10.80
CA GLY A 161 14.23 -14.31 -10.42
C GLY A 161 14.31 -14.59 -8.91
N LYS A 162 14.47 -13.55 -8.07
CA LYS A 162 14.41 -13.71 -6.61
C LYS A 162 12.96 -13.93 -6.17
N ASP A 163 12.76 -14.83 -5.20
CA ASP A 163 11.50 -14.89 -4.46
C ASP A 163 11.30 -13.61 -3.64
N LEU A 164 10.13 -13.00 -3.79
CA LEU A 164 9.78 -11.71 -3.18
C LEU A 164 9.16 -11.87 -1.78
N THR A 165 9.30 -13.03 -1.13
CA THR A 165 8.76 -13.26 0.21
C THR A 165 9.38 -12.30 1.24
N ASP A 166 10.71 -12.19 1.27
CA ASP A 166 11.44 -11.21 2.10
C ASP A 166 10.97 -9.76 1.86
N ALA A 167 10.69 -9.43 0.59
CA ALA A 167 10.20 -8.11 0.20
C ALA A 167 8.79 -7.85 0.73
N ARG A 168 7.88 -8.85 0.67
CA ARG A 168 6.52 -8.73 1.19
C ARG A 168 6.50 -8.62 2.72
N GLU A 169 7.31 -9.43 3.41
CA GLU A 169 7.49 -9.32 4.87
C GLU A 169 8.01 -7.94 5.27
N SER A 170 9.08 -7.50 4.61
CA SER A 170 9.70 -6.20 4.90
C SER A 170 8.75 -5.05 4.58
N LEU A 171 7.92 -5.17 3.54
CA LEU A 171 6.91 -4.16 3.20
C LEU A 171 5.82 -4.05 4.26
N GLY A 172 5.24 -5.17 4.73
CA GLY A 172 4.23 -5.15 5.80
C GLY A 172 4.75 -4.48 7.06
N ARG A 173 5.95 -4.90 7.51
CA ARG A 173 6.62 -4.33 8.69
C ARG A 173 7.01 -2.87 8.51
N LEU A 174 7.41 -2.47 7.30
CA LEU A 174 7.72 -1.08 6.96
C LEU A 174 6.47 -0.21 7.08
N LEU A 175 5.35 -0.67 6.51
CA LEU A 175 4.09 0.07 6.55
C LEU A 175 3.60 0.26 7.99
N HIS A 176 3.67 -0.78 8.83
CA HIS A 176 3.30 -0.66 10.25
C HIS A 176 4.14 0.40 10.96
N THR A 177 5.47 0.29 10.84
CA THR A 177 6.39 1.24 11.47
C THR A 177 6.20 2.68 10.93
N LEU A 178 5.82 2.86 9.67
CA LEU A 178 5.45 4.16 9.11
C LEU A 178 4.13 4.69 9.67
N GLN A 179 3.13 3.84 9.84
CA GLN A 179 1.84 4.23 10.42
C GLN A 179 2.02 4.67 11.87
N ASP A 180 2.79 3.92 12.65
CA ASP A 180 3.17 4.28 14.03
C ASP A 180 3.96 5.60 14.10
N PHE A 181 4.83 5.89 13.13
CA PHE A 181 5.49 7.20 13.05
C PHE A 181 4.47 8.34 12.91
N TYR A 182 3.48 8.20 12.03
CA TYR A 182 2.49 9.26 11.81
C TYR A 182 1.47 9.38 12.95
N SER A 183 1.16 8.29 13.66
CA SER A 183 0.25 8.32 14.81
C SER A 183 0.91 8.82 16.10
N HIS A 184 2.22 8.60 16.27
CA HIS A 184 2.97 8.95 17.48
C HIS A 184 3.91 10.15 17.31
N SER A 185 3.82 10.89 16.20
CA SER A 185 4.56 12.13 15.99
C SER A 185 3.63 13.29 15.64
N ASN A 186 4.13 14.51 15.80
CA ASN A 186 3.47 15.72 15.34
C ASN A 186 3.95 16.15 13.93
N TRP A 187 4.44 15.21 13.12
CA TRP A 187 5.10 15.50 11.83
C TRP A 187 4.17 16.25 10.87
N ILE A 188 2.91 15.81 10.78
CA ILE A 188 1.90 16.44 9.90
C ILE A 188 1.50 17.81 10.45
N GLU A 189 1.31 17.94 11.75
CA GLU A 189 0.95 19.18 12.46
C GLU A 189 2.03 20.25 12.30
N MET A 190 3.28 19.85 12.14
CA MET A 190 4.41 20.73 11.81
C MET A 190 4.45 21.14 10.32
N GLY A 191 3.44 20.78 9.53
CA GLY A 191 3.36 21.07 8.10
C GLY A 191 4.32 20.26 7.25
N LYS A 192 4.85 19.13 7.76
CA LYS A 192 5.73 18.25 6.99
C LYS A 192 4.90 17.20 6.27
N THR A 193 5.07 17.12 4.94
CA THR A 193 4.31 16.17 4.08
C THR A 193 5.21 15.17 3.36
N ASN A 194 6.54 15.30 3.50
CA ASN A 194 7.52 14.41 2.89
C ASN A 194 8.26 13.63 3.97
N ILE A 195 8.59 12.37 3.68
CA ILE A 195 9.60 11.60 4.41
C ILE A 195 10.93 11.89 3.72
N ASN A 196 11.88 12.51 4.43
CA ASN A 196 13.22 12.79 3.90
C ASN A 196 14.00 11.49 3.60
#